data_AF-A0A818E5P9-F1
#
_entry.id   AF-A0A818E5P9-F1
#
_cell.length_a   1.000
_cell.length_b   1.000
_cell.length_c   1.000
_cell.angle_alpha   90.00
_cell.angle_beta   90.00
_cell.angle_gamma   90.00
#
_symmetry.space_group_name_H-M   'P 1'
#
loop_
_entity.id
_entity.type
_entity.pdbx_description
1 polymer ?
#
loop_
_entity_poly.entity_id
_entity_poly.type
_entity_poly.pdbx_seq_one_letter_code
_entity_poly.pdbx_strand_id
1 'polypeptide(L)' 'MDHGILEHATSFLMFVRRVKVLNPPDAGSIVVHCSAGVGRTGCFIVIDALLERLKHEKTIDIYGHVTLLRAQR' A
#
# COMPACT_ATOMS: atom_id res chain seq x y z
N MET A 1 15.67 -1.88 17.83
CA MET A 1 15.55 -1.59 16.39
C MET A 1 15.36 -2.91 15.68
N ASP A 2 14.12 -3.31 15.42
CA ASP A 2 13.83 -4.55 14.71
C ASP A 2 14.06 -4.31 13.22
N HIS A 3 15.28 -4.61 12.77
CA HIS A 3 15.68 -4.51 11.37
C HIS A 3 15.20 -5.76 10.63
N GLY A 4 13.95 -5.74 10.20
CA GLY A 4 13.38 -6.79 9.36
C GLY A 4 12.29 -6.24 8.47
N ILE A 5 12.51 -6.33 7.15
CA ILE A 5 11.39 -6.43 6.22
C ILE A 5 10.65 -7.73 6.55
N LEU A 6 9.35 -7.82 6.27
CA LEU A 6 8.62 -9.08 6.39
C LEU A 6 9.33 -10.17 5.56
N GLU A 7 9.70 -11.26 6.22
CA GLU A 7 10.37 -12.41 5.58
C GLU A 7 9.50 -13.02 4.47
N HIS A 8 8.17 -12.91 4.61
CA HIS A 8 7.21 -13.35 3.60
C HIS A 8 6.16 -12.28 3.32
N ALA A 9 6.01 -11.92 2.04
CA ALA A 9 5.03 -10.93 1.58
C ALA A 9 3.58 -11.38 1.78
N THR A 10 3.32 -12.69 1.91
CA THR A 10 1.98 -13.27 1.99
C THR A 10 1.15 -12.69 3.13
N SER A 11 1.71 -12.61 4.34
CA SER A 11 1.01 -12.07 5.52
C SER A 11 0.62 -10.61 5.31
N PHE A 12 1.49 -9.84 4.64
CA PHE A 12 1.21 -8.44 4.32
C PHE A 12 0.16 -8.29 3.22
N LEU A 13 0.20 -9.11 2.17
CA LEU A 13 -0.82 -9.11 1.12
C LEU A 13 -2.20 -9.51 1.67
N MET A 14 -2.25 -10.47 2.60
CA MET A 14 -3.48 -10.84 3.30
C MET A 14 -4.01 -9.69 4.15
N PHE A 15 -3.13 -8.97 4.83
CA PHE A 15 -3.48 -7.76 5.57
C PHE A 15 -4.08 -6.67 4.66
N VAL A 16 -3.42 -6.33 3.54
CA VAL A 16 -3.91 -5.35 2.56
C VAL A 16 -5.31 -5.74 2.05
N ARG A 17 -5.49 -7.01 1.67
CA ARG A 17 -6.80 -7.53 1.24
C ARG A 17 -7.87 -7.39 2.32
N ARG A 18 -7.53 -7.71 3.57
CA ARG A 18 -8.47 -7.61 4.69
C ARG A 18 -8.89 -6.17 4.96
N VAL A 19 -7.96 -5.21 4.94
CA VAL A 19 -8.27 -3.78 5.09
C VAL A 19 -9.23 -3.33 4.00
N LYS A 20 -8.99 -3.72 2.75
CA LYS A 20 -9.84 -3.34 1.62
C LYS A 20 -11.27 -3.89 1.70
N VAL A 21 -11.42 -5.14 2.15
CA VAL A 21 -12.74 -5.77 2.36
C VAL A 21 -13.51 -5.11 3.50
N LEU A 22 -12.81 -4.64 4.54
CA LEU A 22 -13.42 -4.01 5.70
C LEU A 22 -13.70 -2.52 5.52
N ASN A 23 -13.14 -1.87 4.50
CA ASN A 23 -13.37 -0.45 4.25
C ASN A 23 -14.68 -0.25 3.46
N PRO A 24 -15.70 0.39 4.06
CA PRO A 24 -16.96 0.66 3.37
C PRO A 24 -16.75 1.56 2.13
N PRO A 25 -17.54 1.38 1.07
CA PRO A 25 -17.42 2.20 -0.15
C PRO A 25 -17.80 3.67 0.06
N ASP A 26 -18.58 3.96 1.10
CA ASP A 26 -19.00 5.30 1.53
C ASP A 26 -18.09 5.92 2.60
N ALA A 27 -17.02 5.21 3.00
CA ALA A 27 -16.03 5.76 3.90
C ALA A 27 -15.16 6.82 3.21
N GLY A 28 -14.72 7.81 3.99
CA GLY A 28 -13.70 8.76 3.56
C GLY A 28 -12.32 8.11 3.37
N SER A 29 -11.28 8.93 3.18
CA SER A 29 -9.92 8.43 2.97
C SER A 29 -9.40 7.62 4.17
N ILE A 30 -8.82 6.45 3.89
CA ILE A 30 -8.17 5.61 4.92
C ILE A 30 -6.93 6.33 5.45
N VAL A 31 -6.85 6.50 6.78
CA VAL A 31 -5.65 7.01 7.45
C VAL A 31 -4.65 5.87 7.65
N VAL A 32 -3.47 6.00 7.04
CA VAL A 32 -2.37 5.03 7.16
C VAL A 32 -1.18 5.70 7.83
N HIS A 33 -0.69 5.14 8.94
CA HIS A 33 0.47 5.68 9.65
C HIS A 33 1.48 4.58 10.00
N CYS A 34 2.73 5.00 10.23
CA CYS A 34 3.75 4.16 10.85
C CYS A 34 4.40 4.97 11.99
N SER A 35 5.73 4.97 12.12
CA SER A 35 6.42 5.87 13.05
C SER A 35 6.59 7.27 12.43
N ALA A 36 7.34 7.38 11.32
CA ALA A 36 7.55 8.65 10.61
C ALA A 36 6.53 8.91 9.48
N GLY A 37 5.57 8.01 9.27
CA GLY A 37 4.54 8.14 8.23
C GLY A 37 5.01 7.99 6.78
N VAL A 38 6.26 7.62 6.52
CA VAL A 38 6.83 7.58 5.15
C VAL A 38 7.20 6.17 4.66
N GLY A 39 7.83 5.33 5.49
CA GLY A 39 8.36 4.02 5.06
C GLY A 39 7.27 2.96 4.85
N ARG A 40 6.81 2.34 5.95
CA ARG A 40 5.75 1.30 5.89
C ARG A 40 4.42 1.84 5.36
N THR A 41 4.13 3.11 5.64
CA THR A 41 2.97 3.83 5.07
C THR A 41 3.06 3.86 3.55
N GLY A 42 4.20 4.26 2.98
CA GLY A 42 4.41 4.28 1.54
C GLY A 42 4.28 2.88 0.92
N CYS A 43 4.89 1.86 1.53
CA CYS A 43 4.76 0.48 1.05
C CYS A 43 3.30 0.02 0.98
N PHE A 44 2.51 0.29 2.02
CA PHE A 44 1.09 -0.07 2.03
C PHE A 44 0.33 0.60 0.88
N ILE A 45 0.50 1.93 0.73
CA ILE A 45 -0.21 2.71 -0.29
C ILE A 45 0.16 2.24 -1.70
N VAL A 46 1.46 2.05 -1.98
CA VAL A 46 1.94 1.56 -3.28
C VAL A 46 1.36 0.20 -3.60
N ILE A 47 1.42 -0.74 -2.66
CA ILE A 47 0.96 -2.11 -2.89
C ILE A 47 -0.56 -2.14 -3.12
N ASP A 48 -1.35 -1.41 -2.31
CA ASP A 48 -2.81 -1.37 -2.50
C ASP A 48 -3.19 -0.80 -3.88
N ALA A 49 -2.58 0.32 -4.27
CA ALA A 49 -2.85 0.98 -5.55
C ALA A 49 -2.44 0.10 -6.75
N LEU A 50 -1.26 -0.52 -6.69
CA LEU A 50 -0.77 -1.40 -7.77
C LEU A 50 -1.56 -2.70 -7.87
N LEU A 51 -2.02 -3.26 -6.74
CA LEU A 51 -2.90 -4.43 -6.77
C LEU A 51 -4.23 -4.12 -7.45
N GLU A 52 -4.77 -2.92 -7.24
CA GLU A 52 -5.99 -2.50 -7.95
C GLU A 52 -5.75 -2.28 -9.42
N ARG A 53 -4.66 -1.58 -9.76
CA ARG A 53 -4.27 -1.36 -11.15
C ARG A 53 -4.01 -2.67 -11.90
N LEU A 54 -3.39 -3.66 -11.25
CA LEU A 54 -3.16 -4.98 -11.83
C LEU A 54 -4.48 -5.69 -12.19
N LYS A 55 -5.54 -5.56 -11.37
CA LYS A 55 -6.86 -6.17 -11.67
C LYS A 55 -7.48 -5.59 -12.95
N HIS A 56 -7.27 -4.31 -13.22
CA HIS A 56 -7.88 -3.61 -14.36
C HIS A 56 -7.00 -3.60 -15.62
N GLU A 57 -5.71 -3.33 -15.48
CA GLU A 57 -4.81 -3.04 -16.59
C GLU A 57 -3.82 -4.18 -16.89
N LYS A 58 -3.70 -5.19 -16.01
CA LYS A 58 -2.70 -6.28 -16.09
C LYS A 58 -1.24 -5.81 -16.21
N THR A 59 -0.97 -4.55 -15.85
CA THR A 59 0.37 -3.94 -15.87
C THR A 59 0.69 -3.32 -14.52
N ILE A 60 1.99 -3.21 -14.21
CA ILE A 60 2.51 -2.64 -12.97
C ILE A 60 3.68 -1.73 -13.29
N ASP A 61 3.65 -0.51 -12.75
CA ASP A 61 4.78 0.42 -12.75
C ASP A 61 5.06 0.90 -11.33
N ILE A 62 5.96 0.19 -10.64
CA ILE A 62 6.32 0.50 -9.25
C ILE A 62 7.06 1.85 -9.18
N TYR A 63 7.98 2.09 -10.12
CA TYR A 63 8.85 3.26 -10.10
C TYR A 63 8.07 4.56 -10.33
N GLY A 64 7.20 4.57 -11.35
CA GLY A 64 6.35 5.72 -11.62
C GLY A 64 5.39 6.01 -10.46
N HIS A 65 4.84 4.97 -9.84
CA HIS A 65 3.92 5.15 -8.72
C HIS A 65 4.60 5.69 -7.45
N VAL A 66 5.81 5.21 -7.12
CA VAL A 66 6.61 5.77 -6.02
C VAL A 66 6.99 7.22 -6.30
N THR A 67 7.36 7.55 -7.54
CA THR A 67 7.68 8.92 -7.95
C THR A 67 6.49 9.86 -7.75
N LEU A 68 5.29 9.43 -8.15
CA LEU A 68 4.05 10.19 -7.93
C LEU A 68 3.77 10.43 -6.44
N LEU A 69 3.89 9.40 -5.61
CA LEU A 69 3.63 9.53 -4.16
C LEU A 69 4.59 10.50 -3.47
N ARG A 70 5.85 10.54 -3.91
CA ARG A 70 6.84 11.51 -3.41
C ARG A 70 6.58 12.94 -3.89
N ALA A 71 5.79 13.15 -4.93
CA ALA A 71 5.38 14.48 -5.35
C ALA A 71 4.22 15.04 -4.50
N GLN A 72 3.51 14.19 -3.76
CA GLN A 72 2.33 14.56 -2.96
C GLN A 72 2.64 14.81 -1.47
N ARG A 73 3.90 14.67 -1.04
CA ARG A 73 4.35 14.87 0.35
C ARG A 73 5.78 15.41 0.42
#